data_AF-A0A8X8WDQ1-F1
#
_entry.id   AF-A0A8X8WDQ1-F1
#
_cell.length_a   1.000
_cell.length_b   1.000
_cell.length_c   1.000
_cell.angle_alpha   90.00
_cell.angle_beta   90.00
_cell.angle_gamma   90.00
#
_symmetry.space_group_name_H-M   'P 1'
#
loop_
_entity.id
_entity.type
_entity.pdbx_description
1 polymer ?
#
loop_
_entity_poly.entity_id
_entity_poly.type
_entity_poly.pdbx_seq_one_letter_code
_entity_poly.pdbx_strand_id
1 'polypeptide(L)'
;MASYSQKLILITLILTITIPISTAHRRRWGRRSPSRRGGDDNAEQFLRDICSSHEKADTCLSLIKGDPRLFDNSNSVDAVNDVIDLALEKINAFGEQLNKWYEDTNDDSIRGRYRTCAENYDDVRAHVEDAERDFGSDDFRSVADRVDEARDELERCKQVFGPGSIDPGHVENRNNEIEIYLDIVRDATTRLD
;
A
#
# COMPACT_ATOMS: atom_id res chain seq x y z
N MET A 1 6.08 -60.16 21.89
CA MET A 1 6.39 -59.84 20.47
C MET A 1 5.12 -59.23 19.89
N ALA A 2 5.06 -57.90 19.79
CA ALA A 2 3.89 -57.17 19.29
C ALA A 2 4.04 -56.95 17.77
N SER A 3 3.09 -57.46 17.00
CA SER A 3 3.01 -57.26 15.55
C SER A 3 2.15 -56.03 15.25
N TYR A 4 2.83 -55.02 14.69
CA TYR A 4 2.47 -54.28 13.48
C TYR A 4 1.00 -54.37 12.97
N SER A 5 0.38 -53.19 12.88
CA SER A 5 -0.28 -52.63 11.69
C SER A 5 -1.72 -52.15 11.91
N GLN A 6 -1.86 -50.82 11.78
CA GLN A 6 -2.95 -50.11 11.07
C GLN A 6 -4.37 -50.31 11.64
N LYS A 7 -5.09 -49.26 12.03
CA LYS A 7 -5.47 -48.13 11.16
C LYS A 7 -5.68 -46.86 11.99
N LEU A 8 -5.00 -45.81 11.56
CA LEU A 8 -5.28 -44.42 11.90
C LEU A 8 -6.73 -44.07 11.52
N ILE A 9 -7.47 -43.50 12.46
CA ILE A 9 -8.63 -42.66 12.16
C ILE A 9 -8.13 -41.22 12.25
N LEU A 10 -7.74 -40.67 11.09
CA LEU A 10 -7.46 -39.25 10.90
C LEU A 10 -8.80 -38.50 10.92
N ILE A 11 -9.07 -37.77 11.99
CA ILE A 11 -10.11 -36.74 12.01
C ILE A 11 -9.43 -35.44 11.57
N THR A 12 -9.47 -35.16 10.26
CA THR A 12 -9.12 -33.85 9.71
C THR A 12 -10.21 -32.85 10.07
N LEU A 13 -9.95 -32.06 11.10
CA LEU A 13 -10.76 -30.90 11.48
C LEU A 13 -10.23 -29.71 10.67
N ILE A 14 -10.85 -29.45 9.51
CA ILE A 14 -10.58 -28.25 8.72
C ILE A 14 -11.33 -27.10 9.41
N LEU A 15 -10.63 -26.38 10.27
CA LEU A 15 -11.05 -25.06 10.73
C LEU A 15 -10.81 -24.07 9.59
N THR A 16 -11.83 -23.87 8.75
CA THR A 16 -11.90 -22.68 7.89
C THR A 16 -12.11 -21.48 8.82
N ILE A 17 -11.02 -20.81 9.19
CA ILE A 17 -11.09 -19.48 9.79
C ILE A 17 -11.47 -18.52 8.64
N THR A 18 -12.77 -18.34 8.43
CA THR A 18 -13.27 -17.19 7.69
C THR A 18 -13.01 -15.97 8.57
N ILE A 19 -11.96 -15.22 8.23
CA ILE A 19 -11.74 -13.89 8.78
C ILE A 19 -12.96 -13.05 8.40
N PRO A 20 -13.68 -12.44 9.36
CA PRO A 20 -14.72 -11.49 9.01
C PRO A 20 -14.05 -10.30 8.33
N ILE A 21 -14.33 -10.13 7.03
CA ILE A 21 -14.08 -8.88 6.32
C ILE A 21 -14.95 -7.85 7.02
N SER A 22 -14.34 -7.06 7.89
CA SER A 22 -14.96 -5.89 8.47
C SER A 22 -15.27 -4.93 7.33
N THR A 23 -16.51 -4.93 6.87
CA THR A 23 -17.03 -3.85 6.02
C THR A 23 -17.17 -2.61 6.90
N ALA A 24 -16.05 -1.95 7.16
CA ALA A 24 -16.03 -0.61 7.67
C ALA A 24 -16.66 0.28 6.59
N HIS A 25 -17.95 0.58 6.75
CA HIS A 25 -18.63 1.63 6.00
C HIS A 25 -17.91 2.96 6.25
N ARG A 26 -16.91 3.29 5.42
CA ARG A 26 -16.43 4.67 5.31
C ARG A 26 -17.46 5.46 4.51
N ARG A 27 -17.88 6.58 5.10
CA ARG A 27 -18.80 7.53 4.49
C ARG A 27 -18.09 8.17 3.30
N ARG A 28 -18.47 7.74 2.10
CA ARG A 28 -18.19 8.40 0.83
C ARG A 28 -18.72 9.83 0.91
N TRP A 29 -17.87 10.80 1.19
CA TRP A 29 -18.23 12.21 1.05
C TRP A 29 -18.44 12.47 -0.43
N GLY A 30 -19.70 12.63 -0.83
CA GLY A 30 -20.06 12.96 -2.21
C GLY A 30 -19.51 14.33 -2.59
N ARG A 31 -18.38 14.36 -3.29
CA ARG A 31 -18.00 15.48 -4.16
C ARG A 31 -18.38 15.10 -5.59
N ARG A 32 -19.52 15.62 -6.05
CA ARG A 32 -19.77 15.77 -7.48
C ARG A 32 -18.93 16.96 -7.95
N SER A 33 -17.82 16.69 -8.61
CA SER A 33 -17.12 17.70 -9.41
C SER A 33 -17.84 17.86 -10.76
N PRO A 34 -17.91 19.07 -11.34
CA PRO A 34 -18.60 19.31 -12.59
C PRO A 34 -17.78 18.76 -13.75
N SER A 35 -18.44 17.96 -14.58
CA SER A 35 -17.98 17.47 -15.88
C SER A 35 -17.27 18.56 -16.70
N ARG A 36 -15.95 18.43 -16.87
CA ARG A 36 -15.17 19.13 -17.90
C ARG A 36 -14.81 18.17 -19.02
N ARG A 37 -15.00 18.66 -20.24
CA ARG A 37 -14.84 17.98 -21.54
C ARG A 37 -13.45 17.35 -21.72
N GLY A 38 -13.43 16.12 -22.25
CA GLY A 38 -12.75 15.87 -23.53
C GLY A 38 -11.67 14.79 -23.55
N GLY A 39 -12.08 13.52 -23.52
CA GLY A 39 -11.24 12.35 -23.83
C GLY A 39 -11.88 11.10 -23.24
N ASP A 40 -12.00 10.01 -24.00
CA ASP A 40 -12.27 8.68 -23.43
C ASP A 40 -11.02 8.25 -22.65
N ASP A 41 -10.82 8.84 -21.48
CA ASP A 41 -9.68 8.57 -20.63
C ASP A 41 -10.01 7.29 -19.85
N ASN A 42 -9.79 6.16 -20.49
CA ASN A 42 -9.90 4.87 -19.82
C ASN A 42 -8.89 4.86 -18.65
N ALA A 43 -9.40 4.94 -17.42
CA ALA A 43 -8.61 4.86 -16.18
C ALA A 43 -7.62 3.69 -16.20
N GLU A 44 -8.05 2.55 -16.74
CA GLU A 44 -7.20 1.38 -16.90
C GLU A 44 -6.03 1.66 -17.84
N GLN A 45 -6.27 2.29 -18.99
CA GLN A 45 -5.20 2.63 -19.93
C GLN A 45 -4.25 3.66 -19.32
N PHE A 46 -4.79 4.66 -18.61
CA PHE A 46 -3.99 5.68 -17.93
C PHE A 46 -3.01 5.07 -16.92
N LEU A 47 -3.50 4.20 -16.01
CA LEU A 47 -2.66 3.51 -15.03
C LEU A 47 -1.66 2.55 -15.70
N ARG A 48 -2.06 1.87 -16.77
CA ARG A 48 -1.15 1.02 -17.55
C ARG A 48 -0.04 1.81 -18.20
N ASP A 49 -0.35 2.98 -18.75
CA ASP A 49 0.63 3.86 -19.39
C ASP A 49 1.61 4.41 -18.35
N ILE A 50 1.15 4.70 -17.12
CA ILE A 50 2.03 5.05 -15.98
C ILE A 50 2.97 3.90 -15.67
N CYS A 51 2.43 2.69 -15.45
CA CYS A 51 3.26 1.54 -15.15
C CYS A 51 4.24 1.20 -16.28
N SER A 52 3.87 1.43 -17.54
CA SER A 52 4.76 1.13 -18.68
C SER A 52 6.01 2.02 -18.74
N SER A 53 5.96 3.23 -18.16
CA SER A 53 7.11 4.13 -18.06
C SER A 53 7.95 3.91 -16.79
N HIS A 54 7.49 3.06 -15.88
CA HIS A 54 8.12 2.82 -14.59
C HIS A 54 9.30 1.84 -14.71
N GLU A 55 10.38 2.04 -13.94
CA GLU A 55 11.54 1.11 -13.94
C GLU A 55 11.11 -0.32 -13.56
N LYS A 56 10.18 -0.43 -12.61
CA LYS A 56 9.55 -1.68 -12.16
C LYS A 56 8.22 -1.96 -12.86
N ALA A 57 8.17 -1.84 -14.19
CA ALA A 57 6.93 -1.89 -14.97
C ALA A 57 6.05 -3.12 -14.68
N ASP A 58 6.64 -4.32 -14.67
CA ASP A 58 5.91 -5.56 -14.41
C ASP A 58 5.31 -5.61 -12.99
N THR A 59 6.09 -5.15 -11.99
CA THR A 59 5.62 -5.09 -10.60
C THR A 59 4.51 -4.06 -10.44
N CYS A 60 4.68 -2.87 -11.01
CA CYS A 60 3.64 -1.83 -11.03
C CYS A 60 2.35 -2.36 -11.64
N LEU A 61 2.44 -2.99 -12.81
CA LEU A 61 1.28 -3.54 -13.50
C LEU A 61 0.62 -4.67 -12.70
N SER A 62 1.41 -5.51 -12.03
CA SER A 62 0.90 -6.57 -11.15
C SER A 62 0.18 -5.99 -9.92
N LEU A 63 0.68 -4.90 -9.34
CA LEU A 63 0.06 -4.27 -8.18
C LEU A 63 -1.28 -3.64 -8.55
N ILE A 64 -1.34 -2.83 -9.61
CA ILE A 64 -2.60 -2.20 -10.02
C ILE A 64 -3.65 -3.24 -10.45
N LYS A 65 -3.23 -4.36 -11.07
CA LYS A 65 -4.13 -5.48 -11.40
C LYS A 65 -4.58 -6.28 -10.19
N GLY A 66 -3.82 -6.23 -9.10
CA GLY A 66 -4.14 -6.91 -7.85
C GLY A 66 -5.36 -6.31 -7.16
N ASP A 67 -5.73 -5.07 -7.48
CA ASP A 67 -6.89 -4.39 -6.91
C ASP A 67 -7.86 -3.92 -8.00
N PRO A 68 -8.92 -4.70 -8.29
CA PRO A 68 -9.89 -4.35 -9.33
C PRO A 68 -10.58 -3.00 -9.11
N ARG A 69 -10.63 -2.49 -7.87
CA ARG A 69 -11.26 -1.20 -7.55
C ARG A 69 -10.64 -0.04 -8.33
N LEU A 70 -9.34 -0.13 -8.63
CA LEU A 70 -8.61 0.89 -9.39
C LEU A 70 -9.11 1.07 -10.83
N PHE A 71 -9.91 0.13 -11.34
CA PHE A 71 -10.48 0.16 -12.69
C PHE A 71 -12.00 0.38 -12.70
N ASP A 72 -12.63 0.63 -11.55
CA ASP A 72 -14.07 0.87 -11.46
C ASP A 72 -14.45 2.29 -11.95
N ASN A 73 -13.49 3.20 -12.01
CA ASN A 73 -13.70 4.58 -12.45
C ASN A 73 -13.49 4.76 -13.95
N SER A 74 -14.21 5.72 -14.51
CA SER A 74 -14.16 6.02 -15.94
C SER A 74 -13.23 7.18 -16.32
N ASN A 75 -12.52 7.78 -15.36
CA ASN A 75 -11.59 8.89 -15.62
C ASN A 75 -10.32 8.76 -14.77
N SER A 76 -9.24 9.35 -15.28
CA SER A 76 -7.90 9.28 -14.67
C SER A 76 -7.80 9.94 -13.30
N VAL A 77 -8.56 11.01 -13.04
CA VAL A 77 -8.50 11.73 -11.75
C VAL A 77 -9.05 10.86 -10.62
N ASP A 78 -10.21 10.24 -10.83
CA ASP A 78 -10.80 9.32 -9.87
C ASP A 78 -9.92 8.07 -9.68
N ALA A 79 -9.26 7.60 -10.75
CA ALA A 79 -8.31 6.49 -10.66
C ALA A 79 -7.09 6.82 -9.78
N VAL A 80 -6.57 8.05 -9.84
CA VAL A 80 -5.45 8.47 -8.98
C VAL A 80 -5.89 8.59 -7.52
N ASN A 81 -7.08 9.13 -7.26
CA ASN A 81 -7.65 9.15 -5.91
C ASN A 81 -7.77 7.73 -5.35
N ASP A 82 -8.24 6.77 -6.13
CA ASP A 82 -8.33 5.38 -5.70
C ASP A 82 -6.95 4.76 -5.39
N VAL A 83 -5.89 5.15 -6.13
CA VAL A 83 -4.51 4.74 -5.82
C VAL A 83 -4.02 5.36 -4.51
N ILE A 84 -4.33 6.62 -4.24
CA ILE A 84 -4.01 7.29 -2.96
C ILE A 84 -4.71 6.58 -1.79
N ASP A 85 -6.02 6.31 -1.93
CA ASP A 85 -6.81 5.59 -0.95
C ASP A 85 -6.24 4.19 -0.67
N LEU A 86 -5.85 3.47 -1.73
CA LEU A 86 -5.22 2.16 -1.61
C LEU A 86 -3.86 2.25 -0.91
N ALA A 87 -3.04 3.24 -1.24
CA ALA A 87 -1.75 3.46 -0.57
C ALA A 87 -1.97 3.69 0.94
N LEU A 88 -2.91 4.55 1.32
CA LEU A 88 -3.28 4.79 2.72
C LEU A 88 -3.78 3.51 3.42
N GLU A 89 -4.59 2.69 2.75
CA GLU A 89 -5.04 1.40 3.28
C GLU A 89 -3.85 0.49 3.61
N LYS A 90 -2.88 0.38 2.69
CA LYS A 90 -1.68 -0.45 2.85
C LYS A 90 -0.73 0.09 3.92
N ILE A 91 -0.50 1.41 3.95
CA ILE A 91 0.33 2.10 4.95
C ILE A 91 -0.23 1.85 6.35
N ASN A 92 -1.54 2.04 6.54
CA ASN A 92 -2.19 1.80 7.84
C ASN A 92 -2.08 0.34 8.27
N ALA A 93 -2.43 -0.59 7.39
CA ALA A 93 -2.38 -2.02 7.71
C ALA A 93 -0.96 -2.48 8.10
N PHE A 94 0.06 -1.96 7.41
CA PHE A 94 1.44 -2.33 7.72
C PHE A 94 1.99 -1.61 8.95
N GLY A 95 1.64 -0.34 9.17
CA GLY A 95 1.96 0.38 10.42
C GLY A 95 1.40 -0.33 11.66
N GLU A 96 0.14 -0.81 11.60
CA GLU A 96 -0.45 -1.63 12.65
C GLU A 96 0.32 -2.96 12.85
N GLN A 97 0.76 -3.58 11.75
CA GLN A 97 1.54 -4.81 11.81
C GLN A 97 2.93 -4.61 12.45
N LEU A 98 3.61 -3.51 12.15
CA LEU A 98 4.88 -3.14 12.77
C LEU A 98 4.72 -2.95 14.28
N ASN A 99 3.67 -2.24 14.71
CA ASN A 99 3.35 -2.07 16.12
C ASN A 99 3.10 -3.41 16.82
N LYS A 100 2.37 -4.32 16.17
CA LYS A 100 2.15 -5.66 16.69
C LYS A 100 3.46 -6.44 16.84
N TRP A 101 4.34 -6.41 15.84
CA TRP A 101 5.63 -7.09 15.94
C TRP A 101 6.56 -6.48 16.99
N TYR A 102 6.48 -5.16 17.19
CA TYR A 102 7.13 -4.48 18.30
C TYR A 102 6.68 -5.03 19.66
N GLU A 103 5.38 -5.27 19.86
CA GLU A 103 4.84 -5.83 21.10
C GLU A 103 5.18 -7.32 21.29
N ASP A 104 5.13 -8.11 20.21
CA ASP A 104 5.25 -9.58 20.25
C ASP A 104 6.70 -10.09 20.34
N THR A 105 7.70 -9.27 19.98
CA THR A 105 9.11 -9.71 19.94
C THR A 105 9.79 -9.65 21.31
N ASN A 106 10.55 -10.70 21.64
CA ASN A 106 11.41 -10.75 22.83
C ASN A 106 12.85 -10.27 22.56
N ASP A 107 13.21 -10.04 21.30
CA ASP A 107 14.52 -9.52 20.92
C ASP A 107 14.51 -7.99 20.95
N ASP A 108 15.25 -7.38 21.88
CA ASP A 108 15.29 -5.93 22.06
C ASP A 108 15.85 -5.18 20.84
N SER A 109 16.77 -5.79 20.08
CA SER A 109 17.31 -5.18 18.87
C SER A 109 16.25 -5.13 17.77
N ILE A 110 15.52 -6.24 17.56
CA ILE A 110 14.41 -6.29 16.60
C ILE A 110 13.27 -5.38 17.05
N ARG A 111 12.97 -5.34 18.37
CA ARG A 111 11.95 -4.47 18.95
C ARG A 111 12.21 -3.01 18.60
N GLY A 112 13.44 -2.54 18.82
CA GLY A 112 13.83 -1.17 18.51
C GLY A 112 13.63 -0.83 17.03
N ARG A 113 13.97 -1.76 16.13
CA ARG A 113 13.79 -1.58 14.69
C ARG A 113 12.33 -1.46 14.28
N TYR A 114 11.46 -2.35 14.77
CA TYR A 114 10.04 -2.27 14.47
C TYR A 114 9.42 -0.98 15.00
N ARG A 115 9.81 -0.54 16.19
CA ARG A 115 9.36 0.74 16.75
C ARG A 115 9.74 1.91 15.85
N THR A 116 11.03 2.03 15.50
CA THR A 116 11.49 3.13 14.66
C THR A 116 10.81 3.10 13.30
N CYS A 117 10.65 1.92 12.67
CA CYS A 117 9.93 1.85 11.41
C CYS A 117 8.44 2.21 11.58
N ALA A 118 7.77 1.82 12.67
CA ALA A 118 6.39 2.21 12.93
C ALA A 118 6.24 3.74 13.05
N GLU A 119 7.18 4.41 13.71
CA GLU A 119 7.24 5.88 13.80
C GLU A 119 7.39 6.51 12.39
N ASN A 120 8.30 5.99 11.55
CA ASN A 120 8.39 6.44 10.15
C ASN A 120 7.07 6.22 9.38
N TYR A 121 6.34 5.12 9.64
CA TYR A 121 5.06 4.84 8.97
C TYR A 121 3.93 5.79 9.40
N ASP A 122 3.97 6.30 10.63
CA ASP A 122 3.06 7.37 11.04
C ASP A 122 3.33 8.66 10.25
N ASP A 123 4.61 8.97 9.98
CA ASP A 123 5.01 10.11 9.14
C ASP A 123 4.66 9.89 7.67
N VAL A 124 4.94 8.70 7.10
CA VAL A 124 4.48 8.30 5.74
C VAL A 124 2.98 8.53 5.60
N ARG A 125 2.18 8.08 6.56
CA ARG A 125 0.73 8.28 6.54
C ARG A 125 0.39 9.77 6.50
N ALA A 126 1.00 10.58 7.36
CA ALA A 126 0.73 12.02 7.42
C ALA A 126 1.05 12.71 6.07
N HIS A 127 2.19 12.38 5.45
CA HIS A 127 2.54 12.93 4.14
C HIS A 127 1.56 12.50 3.03
N VAL A 128 1.09 11.25 3.04
CA VAL A 128 0.11 10.78 2.04
C VAL A 128 -1.28 11.36 2.28
N GLU A 129 -1.70 11.57 3.52
CA GLU A 129 -2.93 12.31 3.85
C GLU A 129 -2.84 13.77 3.40
N ASP A 130 -1.67 14.39 3.53
CA ASP A 130 -1.42 15.74 3.00
C ASP A 130 -1.48 15.74 1.46
N ALA A 131 -0.89 14.74 0.80
CA ALA A 131 -0.96 14.55 -0.65
C ALA A 131 -2.41 14.38 -1.15
N GLU A 132 -3.25 13.63 -0.43
CA GLU A 132 -4.69 13.47 -0.74
C GLU A 132 -5.41 14.83 -0.72
N ARG A 133 -5.13 15.66 0.29
CA ARG A 133 -5.74 17.00 0.41
C ARG A 133 -5.28 17.93 -0.70
N ASP A 134 -3.99 17.93 -1.01
CA ASP A 134 -3.39 18.76 -2.05
C ASP A 134 -3.93 18.34 -3.43
N PHE A 135 -4.03 17.03 -3.70
CA PHE A 135 -4.65 16.48 -4.91
C PHE A 135 -6.11 16.92 -5.04
N GLY A 136 -6.88 16.84 -3.95
CA GLY A 136 -8.27 17.31 -3.91
C GLY A 136 -8.45 18.82 -4.04
N SER A 137 -7.37 19.59 -4.11
CA SER A 137 -7.31 21.03 -4.39
C SER A 137 -6.63 21.39 -5.72
N ASP A 138 -6.34 20.38 -6.54
CA ASP A 138 -5.61 20.48 -7.81
C ASP A 138 -4.18 21.06 -7.67
N ASP A 139 -3.56 20.97 -6.49
CA ASP A 139 -2.17 21.40 -6.24
C ASP A 139 -1.17 20.26 -6.49
N PHE A 140 -1.05 19.86 -7.75
CA PHE A 140 -0.25 18.71 -8.19
C PHE A 140 1.24 18.82 -7.88
N ARG A 141 1.76 20.05 -7.78
CA ARG A 141 3.14 20.28 -7.36
C ARG A 141 3.32 19.91 -5.90
N SER A 142 2.43 20.38 -5.01
CA SER A 142 2.49 20.02 -3.60
C SER A 142 2.30 18.52 -3.41
N VAL A 143 1.43 17.85 -4.19
CA VAL A 143 1.31 16.38 -4.17
C VAL A 143 2.65 15.68 -4.42
N ALA A 144 3.40 16.12 -5.43
CA ALA A 144 4.71 15.52 -5.72
C ALA A 144 5.70 15.74 -4.58
N ASP A 145 5.73 16.95 -3.99
CA ASP A 145 6.58 17.25 -2.82
C ASP A 145 6.22 16.35 -1.63
N ARG A 146 4.92 16.13 -1.34
CA ARG A 146 4.45 15.22 -0.26
C ARG A 146 4.80 13.77 -0.52
N VAL A 147 4.70 13.32 -1.77
CA VAL A 147 5.09 11.96 -2.13
C VAL A 147 6.60 11.76 -1.92
N ASP A 148 7.43 12.72 -2.32
CA ASP A 148 8.88 12.63 -2.13
C ASP A 148 9.24 12.61 -0.62
N GLU A 149 8.55 13.40 0.22
CA GLU A 149 8.66 13.33 1.69
C GLU A 149 8.30 11.93 2.23
N ALA A 150 7.18 11.34 1.79
CA ALA A 150 6.76 10.00 2.20
C ALA A 150 7.79 8.92 1.80
N ARG A 151 8.43 9.05 0.63
CA ARG A 151 9.48 8.12 0.20
C ARG A 151 10.72 8.19 1.08
N ASP A 152 11.11 9.39 1.50
CA ASP A 152 12.25 9.56 2.41
C ASP A 152 12.01 8.82 3.74
N GLU A 153 10.78 8.87 4.29
CA GLU A 153 10.43 8.13 5.50
C GLU A 153 10.42 6.60 5.28
N LEU A 154 9.94 6.12 4.12
CA LEU A 154 10.04 4.70 3.76
C LEU A 154 11.50 4.25 3.68
N GLU A 155 12.38 5.07 3.08
CA GLU A 155 13.80 4.78 2.96
C GLU A 155 14.49 4.75 4.33
N ARG A 156 14.15 5.67 5.25
CA ARG A 156 14.63 5.64 6.63
C ARG A 156 14.21 4.35 7.34
N CYS A 157 12.97 3.90 7.16
CA CYS A 157 12.57 2.60 7.68
C CYS A 157 13.37 1.44 7.05
N LYS A 158 13.63 1.44 5.74
CA LYS A 158 14.46 0.38 5.10
C LYS A 158 15.86 0.34 5.72
N GLN A 159 16.48 1.49 5.95
CA GLN A 159 17.83 1.60 6.52
C GLN A 159 17.93 1.03 7.94
N VAL A 160 16.85 1.12 8.72
CA VAL A 160 16.76 0.50 10.06
C VAL A 160 16.93 -1.03 9.99
N PHE A 161 16.46 -1.65 8.90
CA PHE A 161 16.58 -3.09 8.62
C PHE A 161 17.70 -3.45 7.64
N GLY A 162 18.68 -2.55 7.45
CA GLY A 162 19.67 -2.58 6.37
C GLY A 162 20.41 -3.91 6.08
N PRO A 163 21.31 -3.92 5.07
CA PRO A 163 21.83 -5.15 4.49
C PRO A 163 22.40 -6.15 5.51
N GLY A 164 21.93 -7.40 5.43
CA GLY A 164 22.37 -8.49 6.31
C GLY A 164 21.73 -8.51 7.70
N SER A 165 20.82 -7.57 7.98
CA SER A 165 20.04 -7.60 9.21
C SER A 165 18.91 -8.64 9.14
N ILE A 166 18.57 -9.22 10.29
CA ILE A 166 17.40 -10.10 10.38
C ILE A 166 16.14 -9.24 10.28
N ASP A 167 15.35 -9.50 9.24
CA ASP A 167 14.03 -8.90 9.00
C ASP A 167 12.98 -10.00 8.78
N PRO A 168 12.40 -10.54 9.87
CA PRO A 168 11.36 -11.56 9.79
C PRO A 168 10.05 -11.03 9.19
N GLY A 169 9.88 -9.70 9.21
CA GLY A 169 8.66 -9.03 8.74
C GLY A 169 8.67 -8.74 7.25
N HIS A 170 9.82 -8.89 6.59
CA HIS A 170 10.03 -8.49 5.20
C HIS A 170 9.62 -7.01 4.96
N VAL A 171 10.03 -6.14 5.87
CA VAL A 171 9.80 -4.69 5.86
C VAL A 171 10.26 -4.07 4.56
N GLU A 172 11.44 -4.46 4.06
CA GLU A 172 11.94 -3.96 2.78
C GLU A 172 10.96 -4.22 1.62
N ASN A 173 10.39 -5.42 1.55
CA ASN A 173 9.42 -5.78 0.50
C ASN A 173 8.14 -4.94 0.60
N ARG A 174 7.67 -4.66 1.82
CA ARG A 174 6.47 -3.85 2.05
C ARG A 174 6.70 -2.38 1.74
N ASN A 175 7.86 -1.84 2.10
CA ASN A 175 8.23 -0.47 1.72
C ASN A 175 8.36 -0.35 0.19
N ASN A 176 8.95 -1.35 -0.47
CA ASN A 176 9.06 -1.37 -1.94
C ASN A 176 7.69 -1.48 -2.63
N GLU A 177 6.72 -2.18 -2.04
CA GLU A 177 5.34 -2.23 -2.55
C GLU A 177 4.65 -0.86 -2.44
N ILE A 178 4.74 -0.22 -1.26
CA ILE A 178 4.12 1.10 -1.02
C ILE A 178 4.76 2.18 -1.88
N GLU A 179 6.08 2.17 -2.03
CA GLU A 179 6.81 3.10 -2.88
C GLU A 179 6.28 3.08 -4.33
N ILE A 180 5.87 1.93 -4.85
CA ILE A 180 5.30 1.85 -6.20
C ILE A 180 3.93 2.55 -6.29
N TYR A 181 3.07 2.46 -5.27
CA TYR A 181 1.83 3.24 -5.26
C TYR A 181 2.13 4.74 -5.24
N LEU A 182 3.12 5.17 -4.45
CA LEU A 182 3.55 6.56 -4.39
C LEU A 182 4.13 7.04 -5.73
N ASP A 183 4.94 6.22 -6.38
CA ASP A 183 5.48 6.50 -7.73
C ASP A 183 4.36 6.67 -8.76
N ILE A 184 3.32 5.82 -8.71
CA ILE A 184 2.14 5.98 -9.58
C ILE A 184 1.46 7.34 -9.35
N VAL A 185 1.24 7.73 -8.09
CA VAL A 185 0.61 9.02 -7.75
C VAL A 185 1.44 10.19 -8.29
N ARG A 186 2.76 10.17 -8.07
CA ARG A 186 3.69 11.21 -8.52
C ARG A 186 3.78 11.32 -10.04
N ASP A 187 3.84 10.19 -10.73
CA ASP A 187 3.86 10.17 -12.20
C ASP A 187 2.52 10.61 -12.77
N ALA A 188 1.41 10.28 -12.10
CA ALA A 188 0.09 10.72 -12.50
C ALA A 188 -0.10 12.23 -12.36
N THR A 189 0.38 12.85 -11.27
CA THR A 189 0.26 14.30 -11.09
C THR A 189 1.02 15.08 -12.15
N THR A 190 2.18 14.56 -12.59
CA THR A 190 2.94 15.12 -13.73
C THR A 190 2.16 15.06 -15.05
N ARG A 191 1.29 14.06 -15.23
CA ARG A 191 0.47 13.90 -16.45
C ARG A 191 -0.85 14.69 -16.40
N LEU A 192 -1.29 15.07 -15.21
CA LEU A 192 -2.55 15.80 -14.98
C LEU A 192 -2.37 17.33 -14.95
N ASP A 193 -1.15 17.81 -14.67
CA ASP A 193 -0.75 19.23 -14.77
C ASP A 193 -0.63 19.70 -16.24
#